data_AF-A0A258GCS9-F1
#
_entry.id   AF-A0A258GCS9-F1
#
_cell.length_a   1.000
_cell.length_b   1.000
_cell.length_c   1.000
_cell.angle_alpha   90.00
_cell.angle_beta   90.00
_cell.angle_gamma   90.00
#
_symmetry.space_group_name_H-M   'P 1'
#
loop_
_entity.id
_entity.type
_entity.pdbx_description
1 polymer ?
#
loop_
_entity_poly.entity_id
_entity_poly.type
_entity_poly.pdbx_seq_one_letter_code
_entity_poly.pdbx_strand_id
1 'polypeptide(L)'
;MKRANGFTIVELLIVIVVIGILAAISIVAYNGLQDRAHDASRRSGASNIAKIIGLIATERGADAIGIGSGCGSQGHGTGYYTGVYDPSKRIIDCLVDMGYPDAAKILDPNGCDVNGPSCHRSESRYMVVSCRKNGRPAAYALTRIKSEPQNASLMSELCDSGSVLGWADDARTWSGCADAVGNYCINHAVRAY
;
A
#
# COMPACT_ATOMS: atom_id res chain seq x y z
N MET A 1 -22.93 -50.20 40.01
CA MET A 1 -21.94 -49.13 40.30
C MET A 1 -21.05 -48.96 39.08
N LYS A 2 -21.07 -47.81 38.40
CA LYS A 2 -20.20 -47.53 37.24
C LYS A 2 -18.78 -47.23 37.74
N ARG A 3 -17.77 -47.95 37.24
CA ARG A 3 -16.36 -47.64 37.52
C ARG A 3 -15.97 -46.39 36.74
N ALA A 4 -15.51 -45.36 37.44
CA ALA A 4 -14.85 -44.22 36.82
C ALA A 4 -13.43 -44.66 36.45
N ASN A 5 -13.15 -44.77 35.16
CA ASN A 5 -11.80 -44.99 34.67
C ASN A 5 -11.07 -43.65 34.76
N GLY A 6 -10.06 -43.56 35.64
CA GLY A 6 -9.22 -42.37 35.77
C GLY A 6 -8.28 -42.23 34.57
N PHE A 7 -8.10 -41.00 34.11
CA PHE A 7 -7.12 -40.66 33.08
C PHE A 7 -5.71 -40.84 33.65
N THR A 8 -4.81 -41.49 32.91
CA THR A 8 -3.42 -41.64 33.35
C THR A 8 -2.66 -40.31 33.17
N ILE A 9 -1.71 -40.03 34.06
CA ILE A 9 -0.83 -38.85 33.93
C ILE A 9 -0.09 -38.88 32.58
N VAL A 10 0.27 -40.08 32.11
CA VAL A 10 0.95 -40.28 30.82
C VAL A 10 0.05 -39.87 29.65
N GLU A 11 -1.24 -40.23 29.65
CA GLU A 11 -2.17 -39.80 28.61
C GLU A 11 -2.33 -38.27 28.57
N LEU A 12 -2.36 -37.60 29.71
CA LEU A 12 -2.41 -36.14 29.74
C LEU A 12 -1.11 -35.51 29.22
N LEU A 13 0.04 -36.10 29.57
CA LEU A 13 1.36 -35.62 29.18
C LEU A 13 1.57 -35.70 27.67
N ILE A 14 1.20 -36.82 27.03
CA ILE A 14 1.37 -36.93 25.57
C ILE A 14 0.51 -35.91 24.83
N VAL A 15 -0.70 -35.61 25.33
CA VAL A 15 -1.60 -34.64 24.68
C VAL A 15 -1.02 -33.25 24.69
N ILE A 16 -0.49 -32.77 25.82
CA ILE A 16 0.13 -31.43 25.89
C ILE A 16 1.38 -31.32 25.01
N VAL A 17 2.18 -32.39 24.91
CA VAL A 17 3.37 -32.41 24.04
C VAL A 17 2.96 -32.35 22.57
N VAL A 18 1.95 -33.13 22.17
CA VAL A 18 1.45 -33.13 20.79
C VAL A 18 0.86 -31.76 20.42
N ILE A 19 0.06 -31.15 21.30
CA ILE A 19 -0.49 -29.80 21.09
C ILE A 19 0.65 -28.78 20.99
N GLY A 20 1.69 -28.89 21.83
CA GLY A 20 2.85 -28.00 21.79
C GLY A 20 3.61 -28.04 20.45
N ILE A 21 3.86 -29.24 19.92
CA ILE A 21 4.53 -29.41 18.62
C ILE A 21 3.66 -28.86 17.48
N LEU A 22 2.36 -29.19 17.47
CA LEU A 22 1.44 -28.70 16.45
C LEU A 22 1.33 -27.18 16.46
N ALA A 23 1.20 -26.57 17.64
CA ALA A 23 1.11 -25.12 17.79
C ALA A 23 2.38 -24.41 17.26
N ALA A 24 3.57 -24.93 17.57
CA ALA A 24 4.83 -24.34 17.11
C ALA A 24 4.95 -24.31 15.58
N ILE A 25 4.61 -25.43 14.90
CA ILE A 25 4.61 -25.50 13.43
C ILE A 25 3.56 -24.55 12.84
N SER A 26 2.35 -24.53 13.42
CA SER A 26 1.26 -23.68 12.94
C SER A 26 1.58 -22.19 13.02
N ILE A 27 2.25 -21.71 14.07
CA ILE A 27 2.59 -20.29 14.23
C ILE A 27 3.53 -19.81 13.13
N VAL A 28 4.60 -20.56 12.83
CA VAL A 28 5.56 -20.19 11.78
C VAL A 28 4.89 -20.15 10.40
N ALA A 29 4.05 -21.16 10.11
CA ALA A 29 3.31 -21.21 8.85
C ALA A 29 2.29 -20.07 8.73
N TYR A 30 1.59 -19.73 9.82
CA TYR A 30 0.58 -18.68 9.85
C TYR A 30 1.14 -17.30 9.52
N ASN A 31 2.33 -16.95 10.05
CA ASN A 31 2.97 -15.66 9.75
C ASN A 31 3.26 -15.49 8.25
N GLY A 32 3.78 -16.54 7.60
CA GLY A 32 4.05 -16.50 6.15
C GLY A 32 2.78 -16.44 5.29
N LEU A 33 1.68 -17.06 5.74
CA LEU A 33 0.38 -16.99 5.07
C LEU A 33 -0.25 -15.60 5.19
N GLN A 34 -0.17 -14.97 6.36
CA GLN A 34 -0.70 -13.63 6.61
C GLN A 34 -0.01 -12.58 5.72
N ASP A 35 1.32 -12.60 5.63
CA ASP A 35 2.05 -11.67 4.77
C ASP A 35 1.66 -11.82 3.29
N ARG A 36 1.48 -13.05 2.80
CA ARG A 36 1.00 -13.30 1.42
C ARG A 36 -0.42 -12.81 1.19
N ALA A 37 -1.31 -12.98 2.18
CA ALA A 37 -2.68 -12.47 2.10
C ALA A 37 -2.70 -10.93 2.08
N HIS A 38 -1.86 -10.29 2.88
CA HIS A 38 -1.71 -8.83 2.90
C HIS A 38 -1.14 -8.34 1.56
N ASP A 39 -0.13 -8.99 1.01
CA ASP A 39 0.42 -8.66 -0.30
C ASP A 39 -0.61 -8.83 -1.43
N ALA A 40 -1.45 -9.88 -1.39
CA ALA A 40 -2.55 -10.05 -2.35
C ALA A 40 -3.58 -8.90 -2.26
N SER A 41 -3.94 -8.51 -1.03
CA SER A 41 -4.82 -7.36 -0.77
C SER A 41 -4.20 -6.06 -1.31
N ARG A 42 -2.90 -5.83 -1.11
CA ARG A 42 -2.17 -4.69 -1.65
C ARG A 42 -2.16 -4.64 -3.17
N ARG A 43 -1.89 -5.76 -3.84
CA ARG A 43 -1.97 -5.81 -5.31
C ARG A 43 -3.36 -5.42 -5.80
N SER A 44 -4.40 -5.95 -5.14
CA SER A 44 -5.79 -5.65 -5.47
C SER A 44 -6.12 -4.17 -5.24
N GLY A 45 -5.75 -3.61 -4.09
CA GLY A 45 -6.00 -2.21 -3.77
C GLY A 45 -5.28 -1.25 -4.71
N ALA A 46 -4.00 -1.49 -5.01
CA ALA A 46 -3.26 -0.70 -6.00
C ALA A 46 -3.93 -0.75 -7.38
N SER A 47 -4.37 -1.94 -7.82
CA SER A 47 -5.13 -2.08 -9.07
C SER A 47 -6.44 -1.29 -9.05
N ASN A 48 -7.17 -1.33 -7.96
CA ASN A 48 -8.44 -0.60 -7.83
C ASN A 48 -8.24 0.92 -7.80
N ILE A 49 -7.19 1.41 -7.14
CA ILE A 49 -6.81 2.83 -7.17
C ILE A 49 -6.47 3.25 -8.60
N ALA A 50 -5.63 2.48 -9.30
CA ALA A 50 -5.27 2.76 -10.69
C ALA A 50 -6.49 2.79 -11.61
N LYS A 51 -7.46 1.88 -11.41
CA LYS A 51 -8.73 1.89 -12.16
C LYS A 51 -9.53 3.16 -11.92
N ILE A 52 -9.74 3.55 -10.66
CA ILE A 52 -10.49 4.79 -10.33
C ILE A 52 -9.81 6.00 -10.97
N ILE A 53 -8.48 6.10 -10.86
CA ILE A 53 -7.71 7.19 -11.47
C ILE A 53 -7.82 7.18 -13.00
N GLY A 54 -7.74 6.00 -13.63
CA GLY A 54 -7.92 5.84 -15.08
C GLY A 54 -9.33 6.24 -15.55
N LEU A 55 -10.36 5.93 -14.75
CA LEU A 55 -11.74 6.38 -15.01
C LEU A 55 -11.83 7.90 -14.94
N ILE A 56 -11.29 8.53 -13.88
CA ILE A 56 -11.24 9.99 -13.76
C ILE A 56 -10.51 10.63 -14.93
N ALA A 57 -9.37 10.07 -15.33
CA ALA A 57 -8.59 10.58 -16.46
C ALA A 57 -9.36 10.49 -17.78
N THR A 58 -10.20 9.46 -17.93
CA THR A 58 -11.07 9.29 -19.11
C THR A 58 -12.24 10.28 -19.10
N GLU A 59 -12.84 10.54 -17.94
CA GLU A 59 -14.01 11.43 -17.81
C GLU A 59 -13.64 12.91 -17.79
N ARG A 60 -12.52 13.27 -17.13
CA ARG A 60 -12.15 14.65 -16.78
C ARG A 60 -10.80 15.07 -17.34
N GLY A 61 -10.06 14.15 -17.95
CA GLY A 61 -8.71 14.37 -18.45
C GLY A 61 -7.62 13.98 -17.44
N ALA A 62 -6.44 13.72 -17.98
CA ALA A 62 -5.27 13.22 -17.24
C ALA A 62 -4.75 14.16 -16.13
N ASP A 63 -5.16 15.43 -16.12
CA ASP A 63 -4.72 16.42 -15.12
C ASP A 63 -5.72 16.58 -13.97
N ALA A 64 -6.85 15.85 -13.96
CA ALA A 64 -7.90 15.99 -12.95
C ALA A 64 -7.44 15.64 -11.52
N ILE A 65 -6.42 14.78 -11.39
CA ILE A 65 -5.70 14.58 -10.13
C ILE A 65 -4.33 15.25 -10.13
N GLY A 66 -3.87 15.88 -11.22
CA GLY A 66 -2.50 16.35 -11.40
C GLY A 66 -2.19 17.73 -10.82
N ILE A 67 -1.32 18.50 -11.48
CA ILE A 67 -0.84 19.82 -11.04
C ILE A 67 -2.00 20.80 -10.87
N GLY A 68 -2.09 21.43 -9.69
CA GLY A 68 -3.11 22.44 -9.42
C GLY A 68 -4.49 21.84 -9.12
N SER A 69 -4.62 20.52 -9.05
CA SER A 69 -5.86 19.84 -8.63
C SER A 69 -6.18 20.08 -7.15
N GLY A 70 -5.18 20.49 -6.36
CA GLY A 70 -5.30 20.57 -4.90
C GLY A 70 -5.20 19.22 -4.19
N CYS A 71 -4.95 18.14 -4.94
CA CYS A 71 -4.84 16.77 -4.43
C CYS A 71 -3.38 16.34 -4.28
N GLY A 72 -3.10 15.53 -3.26
CA GLY A 72 -1.74 15.06 -2.98
C GLY A 72 -0.81 16.20 -2.52
N SER A 73 0.48 15.93 -2.41
CA SER A 73 1.44 16.91 -1.91
C SER A 73 1.50 18.15 -2.79
N GLN A 74 1.41 19.32 -2.15
CA GLN A 74 1.41 20.64 -2.80
C GLN A 74 0.36 20.77 -3.94
N GLY A 75 -0.62 19.86 -4.00
CA GLY A 75 -1.68 19.86 -5.02
C GLY A 75 -1.25 19.33 -6.38
N HIS A 76 -0.23 18.47 -6.46
CA HIS A 76 0.31 17.96 -7.72
C HIS A 76 -0.15 16.55 -8.12
N GLY A 77 -1.05 15.92 -7.37
CA GLY A 77 -1.50 14.57 -7.68
C GLY A 77 -0.57 13.45 -7.33
N THR A 78 0.43 13.76 -6.52
CA THR A 78 1.44 12.80 -6.08
C THR A 78 1.47 12.76 -4.56
N GLY A 79 1.43 11.56 -4.01
CA GLY A 79 1.52 11.34 -2.57
C GLY A 79 0.87 10.05 -2.11
N TYR A 80 0.94 9.80 -0.81
CA TYR A 80 0.22 8.75 -0.12
C TYR A 80 -1.28 8.90 -0.29
N TYR A 81 -1.92 7.76 -0.53
CA TYR A 81 -3.36 7.69 -0.77
C TYR A 81 -4.18 8.27 0.39
N THR A 82 -3.80 7.91 1.62
CA THR A 82 -4.44 8.35 2.87
C THR A 82 -3.60 9.36 3.67
N GLY A 83 -2.49 9.84 3.12
CA GLY A 83 -1.60 10.78 3.82
C GLY A 83 -2.24 12.15 3.95
N VAL A 84 -2.08 12.78 5.12
CA VAL A 84 -2.46 14.18 5.33
C VAL A 84 -1.44 15.06 4.63
N TYR A 85 -1.93 15.98 3.81
CA TYR A 85 -1.17 17.04 3.19
C TYR A 85 -1.74 18.36 3.69
N ASP A 86 -0.91 19.34 3.98
CA ASP A 86 -1.34 20.70 4.34
C ASP A 86 -0.46 21.62 3.49
N PRO A 87 -1.03 22.46 2.59
CA PRO A 87 -2.45 22.85 2.47
C PRO A 87 -3.32 21.98 1.55
N SER A 88 -2.83 20.82 1.09
CA SER A 88 -3.48 20.05 0.01
C SER A 88 -4.34 18.89 0.50
N LYS A 89 -5.36 18.48 -0.26
CA LYS A 89 -6.21 17.35 0.14
C LYS A 89 -5.51 16.01 -0.02
N ARG A 90 -5.93 15.04 0.80
CA ARG A 90 -5.54 13.64 0.62
C ARG A 90 -6.09 13.13 -0.69
N ILE A 91 -5.40 12.18 -1.31
CA ILE A 91 -5.82 11.64 -2.60
C ILE A 91 -7.15 10.91 -2.46
N ILE A 92 -7.32 10.12 -1.40
CA ILE A 92 -8.59 9.44 -1.11
C ILE A 92 -9.78 10.41 -1.02
N ASP A 93 -9.63 11.55 -0.32
CA ASP A 93 -10.70 12.54 -0.18
C ASP A 93 -11.00 13.19 -1.51
N CYS A 94 -9.98 13.52 -2.30
CA CYS A 94 -10.17 14.01 -3.64
C CYS A 94 -10.99 13.06 -4.50
N LEU A 95 -10.69 11.76 -4.48
CA LEU A 95 -11.46 10.78 -5.24
C LEU A 95 -12.91 10.69 -4.77
N VAL A 96 -13.15 10.73 -3.46
CA VAL A 96 -14.49 10.72 -2.88
C VAL A 96 -15.26 11.98 -3.27
N ASP A 97 -14.66 13.16 -3.14
CA ASP A 97 -15.23 14.47 -3.54
C ASP A 97 -15.55 14.50 -5.06
N MET A 98 -14.75 13.79 -5.85
CA MET A 98 -14.98 13.64 -7.28
C MET A 98 -16.09 12.63 -7.61
N GLY A 99 -16.74 11.98 -6.63
CA GLY A 99 -17.86 11.07 -6.86
C GLY A 99 -17.47 9.59 -6.94
N TYR A 100 -16.28 9.22 -6.47
CA TYR A 100 -15.83 7.82 -6.39
C TYR A 100 -15.76 7.36 -4.92
N PRO A 101 -16.90 7.13 -4.25
CA PRO A 101 -16.93 6.78 -2.82
C PRO A 101 -16.26 5.43 -2.53
N ASP A 102 -16.16 4.55 -3.52
CA ASP A 102 -15.46 3.27 -3.38
C ASP A 102 -13.96 3.42 -3.12
N ALA A 103 -13.38 4.59 -3.43
CA ALA A 103 -12.03 4.95 -3.03
C ALA A 103 -11.81 4.82 -1.51
N ALA A 104 -12.81 5.20 -0.70
CA ALA A 104 -12.74 5.13 0.76
C ALA A 104 -12.61 3.69 1.30
N LYS A 105 -13.00 2.69 0.49
CA LYS A 105 -12.95 1.27 0.87
C LYS A 105 -11.57 0.66 0.65
N ILE A 106 -10.67 1.35 -0.07
CA ILE A 106 -9.34 0.84 -0.39
C ILE A 106 -8.37 1.24 0.73
N LEU A 107 -8.15 0.32 1.66
CA LEU A 107 -7.25 0.51 2.81
C LEU A 107 -6.14 -0.54 2.79
N ASP A 108 -4.97 -0.20 3.35
CA ASP A 108 -3.91 -1.20 3.53
C ASP A 108 -4.34 -2.21 4.61
N PRO A 109 -4.12 -3.52 4.40
CA PRO A 109 -4.46 -4.56 5.37
C PRO A 109 -3.72 -4.44 6.71
N ASN A 110 -2.61 -3.71 6.79
CA ASN A 110 -1.93 -3.40 8.05
C ASN A 110 -2.65 -2.31 8.88
N GLY A 111 -3.72 -1.71 8.37
CA GLY A 111 -4.56 -0.76 9.07
C GLY A 111 -4.00 0.66 9.06
N CYS A 112 -4.77 1.59 8.47
CA CYS A 112 -4.65 3.03 8.70
C CYS A 112 -6.08 3.59 8.65
N ASP A 113 -6.62 4.00 9.79
CA ASP A 113 -7.93 4.68 9.81
C ASP A 113 -7.81 6.04 9.11
N VAL A 114 -8.76 6.35 8.25
CA VAL A 114 -8.92 7.64 7.55
C VAL A 114 -9.20 8.80 8.52
N ASN A 115 -9.30 8.57 9.83
CA ASN A 115 -9.60 9.59 10.84
C ASN A 115 -8.47 9.82 11.87
N GLY A 116 -7.33 9.14 11.79
CA GLY A 116 -6.23 9.28 12.76
C GLY A 116 -5.24 10.40 12.43
N PRO A 117 -4.81 11.24 13.40
CA PRO A 117 -3.74 12.19 13.18
C PRO A 117 -2.45 11.38 13.05
N SER A 118 -1.84 11.44 11.87
CA SER A 118 -0.54 10.85 11.56
C SER A 118 -0.41 9.34 11.78
N CYS A 119 -0.74 8.57 10.76
CA CYS A 119 -0.05 7.32 10.52
C CYS A 119 1.42 7.64 10.12
N HIS A 120 2.29 8.06 11.04
CA HIS A 120 3.67 8.40 10.66
C HIS A 120 4.62 7.20 10.66
N ARG A 121 4.25 6.05 11.23
CA ARG A 121 5.08 4.83 11.17
C ARG A 121 4.21 3.58 11.20
N SER A 122 4.24 2.83 10.10
CA SER A 122 4.13 1.36 10.03
C SER A 122 3.79 0.94 8.59
N GLU A 123 4.84 0.50 7.89
CA GLU A 123 4.85 -0.52 6.82
C GLU A 123 3.64 -0.63 5.88
N SER A 124 3.81 -0.03 4.70
CA SER A 124 3.04 -0.21 3.45
C SER A 124 1.77 0.65 3.37
N ARG A 125 1.79 1.59 2.42
CA ARG A 125 0.61 2.32 1.96
C ARG A 125 0.58 2.34 0.46
N TYR A 126 -0.63 2.53 -0.08
CA TYR A 126 -0.78 2.96 -1.44
C TYR A 126 -0.23 4.38 -1.60
N MET A 127 0.51 4.57 -2.68
CA MET A 127 0.93 5.88 -3.17
C MET A 127 0.36 6.08 -4.56
N VAL A 128 0.06 7.31 -4.91
CA VAL A 128 -0.26 7.69 -6.28
C VAL A 128 0.83 8.63 -6.74
N VAL A 129 1.31 8.41 -7.95
CA VAL A 129 2.31 9.26 -8.60
C VAL A 129 1.74 9.69 -9.93
N SER A 130 1.68 11.00 -10.13
CA SER A 130 1.37 11.62 -11.41
C SER A 130 2.65 12.18 -11.99
N CYS A 131 2.98 11.78 -13.22
CA CYS A 131 4.23 12.15 -13.88
C CYS A 131 4.09 12.18 -15.40
N ARG A 132 5.20 12.33 -16.12
CA ARG A 132 5.24 12.11 -17.57
C ARG A 132 6.00 10.83 -17.90
N LYS A 133 5.54 10.12 -18.92
CA LYS A 133 6.27 9.01 -19.54
C LYS A 133 6.31 9.23 -21.05
N ASN A 134 7.51 9.36 -21.60
CA ASN A 134 7.72 9.74 -23.00
C ASN A 134 6.96 11.03 -23.38
N GLY A 135 6.97 12.02 -22.49
CA GLY A 135 6.30 13.31 -22.67
C GLY A 135 4.77 13.30 -22.50
N ARG A 136 4.15 12.13 -22.28
CA ARG A 136 2.69 11.99 -22.06
C ARG A 136 2.37 11.91 -20.58
N PRO A 137 1.25 12.51 -20.11
CA PRO A 137 0.84 12.38 -18.72
C PRO A 137 0.56 10.91 -18.41
N ALA A 138 1.03 10.45 -17.27
CA ALA A 138 0.84 9.10 -16.77
C ALA A 138 0.63 9.14 -15.26
N ALA A 139 -0.22 8.26 -14.75
CA ALA A 139 -0.37 8.06 -13.32
C ALA A 139 -0.19 6.60 -12.95
N TYR A 140 0.37 6.38 -11.76
CA TYR A 140 0.67 5.07 -11.22
C TYR A 140 0.15 4.95 -9.80
N ALA A 141 -0.51 3.84 -9.50
CA ALA A 141 -0.77 3.42 -8.13
C ALA A 141 0.35 2.47 -7.69
N LEU A 142 0.94 2.79 -6.56
CA LEU A 142 2.16 2.18 -6.06
C LEU A 142 1.92 1.52 -4.71
N THR A 143 2.56 0.39 -4.45
CA THR A 143 2.52 -0.27 -3.15
C THR A 143 3.81 -1.05 -2.88
N ARG A 144 4.05 -1.36 -1.60
CA ARG A 144 5.09 -2.31 -1.20
C ARG A 144 4.49 -3.72 -1.11
N ILE A 145 5.15 -4.68 -1.70
CA ILE A 145 4.85 -6.10 -1.62
C ILE A 145 6.02 -6.77 -0.90
N LYS A 146 5.79 -7.34 0.29
CA LYS A 146 6.87 -7.95 1.10
C LYS A 146 7.51 -9.14 0.39
N SER A 147 6.72 -9.89 -0.39
CA SER A 147 7.18 -11.06 -1.14
C SER A 147 7.98 -10.72 -2.40
N GLU A 148 8.07 -9.46 -2.82
CA GLU A 148 8.78 -9.04 -4.04
C GLU A 148 10.13 -8.40 -3.70
N PRO A 149 11.16 -8.56 -4.56
CA PRO A 149 12.43 -7.88 -4.38
C PRO A 149 12.24 -6.37 -4.43
N GLN A 150 13.07 -5.63 -3.70
CA GLN A 150 13.07 -4.16 -3.77
C GLN A 150 13.65 -3.72 -5.12
N ASN A 151 12.99 -2.78 -5.81
CA ASN A 151 13.50 -2.21 -7.06
C ASN A 151 13.87 -0.74 -6.84
N ALA A 152 15.18 -0.52 -6.70
CA ALA A 152 15.72 0.81 -6.50
C ALA A 152 15.82 1.66 -7.79
N SER A 153 15.18 1.25 -8.87
CA SER A 153 15.15 1.94 -10.17
C SER A 153 13.72 2.15 -10.67
N LEU A 154 12.71 1.72 -9.89
CA LEU A 154 11.32 1.64 -10.35
C LEU A 154 10.79 2.98 -10.87
N MET A 155 11.01 4.09 -10.14
CA MET A 155 10.48 5.39 -10.56
C MET A 155 11.15 5.92 -11.84
N SER A 156 12.44 5.69 -12.03
CA SER A 156 13.15 6.07 -13.26
C SER A 156 12.74 5.24 -14.49
N GLU A 157 12.20 4.04 -14.29
CA GLU A 157 11.63 3.23 -15.38
C GLU A 157 10.18 3.64 -15.72
N LEU A 158 9.46 4.19 -14.76
CA LEU A 158 8.06 4.59 -14.91
C LEU A 158 7.90 6.02 -15.41
N CYS A 159 8.73 6.95 -14.94
CA CYS A 159 8.58 8.38 -15.18
C CYS A 159 9.83 8.99 -15.81
N ASP A 160 9.62 9.98 -16.69
CA ASP A 160 10.66 10.84 -17.24
C ASP A 160 11.34 11.60 -16.10
N SER A 161 12.64 11.87 -16.23
CA SER A 161 13.41 12.59 -15.22
C SER A 161 12.81 13.97 -14.93
N GLY A 162 12.65 14.30 -13.64
CA GLY A 162 12.09 15.58 -13.19
C GLY A 162 10.58 15.76 -13.45
N SER A 163 9.86 14.74 -13.90
CA SER A 163 8.44 14.86 -14.25
C SER A 163 7.46 14.58 -13.10
N VAL A 164 7.94 14.05 -11.98
CA VAL A 164 7.16 13.83 -10.76
C VAL A 164 7.12 15.15 -9.97
N LEU A 165 5.94 15.64 -9.64
CA LEU A 165 5.74 16.97 -9.06
C LEU A 165 5.15 16.92 -7.64
N GLY A 166 5.43 17.96 -6.85
CA GLY A 166 4.94 18.15 -5.48
C GLY A 166 5.84 17.62 -4.37
N TRP A 167 7.01 17.09 -4.71
CA TRP A 167 8.02 16.56 -3.78
C TRP A 167 9.40 16.98 -4.29
N ALA A 168 10.27 17.41 -3.39
CA ALA A 168 11.39 18.32 -3.68
C ALA A 168 12.56 17.73 -4.50
N ASP A 169 12.59 16.42 -4.74
CA ASP A 169 13.75 15.77 -5.36
C ASP A 169 13.33 15.00 -6.62
N ASP A 170 14.13 15.07 -7.68
CA ASP A 170 13.98 14.31 -8.93
C ASP A 170 13.55 12.86 -8.67
N ALA A 171 12.62 12.30 -9.45
CA ALA A 171 12.19 10.88 -9.42
C ALA A 171 13.33 9.83 -9.33
N ARG A 172 14.58 10.22 -9.64
CA ARG A 172 15.81 9.43 -9.52
C ARG A 172 16.29 9.19 -8.08
N THR A 173 16.02 10.08 -7.13
CA THR A 173 16.35 9.83 -5.70
C THR A 173 15.37 8.87 -5.01
N TRP A 174 14.27 8.51 -5.69
CA TRP A 174 13.16 7.66 -5.23
C TRP A 174 13.28 6.23 -5.71
N SER A 175 13.99 6.11 -6.81
CA SER A 175 14.65 4.89 -7.17
C SER A 175 15.56 4.50 -5.97
N GLY A 176 16.30 5.42 -5.37
CA GLY A 176 16.97 5.19 -4.08
C GLY A 176 16.02 5.04 -2.89
N CYS A 177 16.19 3.99 -2.10
CA CYS A 177 15.56 3.80 -0.79
C CYS A 177 16.01 4.89 0.21
N ALA A 178 15.42 6.09 0.19
CA ALA A 178 15.85 7.20 1.03
C ALA A 178 14.68 7.98 1.64
N ASP A 179 13.93 7.35 2.55
CA ASP A 179 13.69 8.08 3.79
C ASP A 179 15.03 8.16 4.54
N ALA A 180 15.29 9.22 5.31
CA ALA A 180 16.50 9.37 6.14
C ALA A 180 16.65 8.29 7.25
N VAL A 181 15.86 7.22 7.16
CA VAL A 181 15.74 6.07 8.06
C VAL A 181 15.86 4.73 7.32
N GLY A 182 16.04 4.76 5.98
CA GLY A 182 16.58 3.67 5.15
C GLY A 182 15.75 2.41 4.98
N ASN A 183 14.40 2.42 4.94
CA ASN A 183 13.66 1.14 4.98
C ASN A 183 12.33 0.97 4.20
N TYR A 184 11.98 1.77 3.19
CA TYR A 184 10.73 1.52 2.45
C TYR A 184 10.83 1.78 0.94
N CYS A 185 11.20 0.78 0.14
CA CYS A 185 11.18 0.88 -1.31
C CYS A 185 9.86 0.29 -1.85
N ILE A 186 9.08 1.11 -2.54
CA ILE A 186 7.95 0.65 -3.34
C ILE A 186 8.52 -0.23 -4.45
N ASN A 187 7.99 -1.43 -4.59
CA ASN A 187 8.45 -2.41 -5.59
C ASN A 187 7.35 -2.86 -6.54
N HIS A 188 6.11 -2.41 -6.33
CA HIS A 188 4.98 -2.73 -7.17
C HIS A 188 4.31 -1.46 -7.67
N ALA A 189 4.06 -1.41 -8.98
CA ALA A 189 3.41 -0.31 -9.66
C ALA A 189 2.34 -0.80 -10.61
N VAL A 190 1.16 -0.18 -10.55
CA VAL A 190 0.06 -0.40 -11.48
C VAL A 190 -0.21 0.89 -12.22
N ARG A 191 -0.15 0.85 -13.55
CA ARG A 191 -0.44 2.00 -14.39
C ARG A 191 -1.94 2.29 -14.43
N ALA A 192 -2.31 3.55 -14.29
CA ALA A 192 -3.68 4.03 -14.46
C ALA A 192 -3.97 4.48 -15.90
N TYR A 193 -3.08 5.29 -16.49
CA TYR A 193 -3.14 5.76 -17.89
C TYR A 193 -1.76 6.09 -18.47
#